data_AF-A0A1T4WGD6-F1
#
_entry.id   AF-A0A1T4WGD6-F1
#
_cell.length_a   1.000
_cell.length_b   1.000
_cell.length_c   1.000
_cell.angle_alpha   90.00
_cell.angle_beta   90.00
_cell.angle_gamma   90.00
#
_symmetry.space_group_name_H-M   'P 1'
#
loop_
_entity.id
_entity.type
_entity.pdbx_description
1 polymer ?
#
loop_
_entity_poly.entity_id
_entity_poly.type
_entity_poly.pdbx_seq_one_letter_code
_entity_poly.pdbx_strand_id
1 'polypeptide(L)' 'MRYIEFRDSIQAELRRSSSGLTWNQLRERLDLPYTRPCPEWTKDLEQEIGLVRVKGQGRAYVWRLSSEPS' A
#
# COMPACT_ATOMS: atom_id res chain seq x y z
N MET A 1 -13.00 -4.66 8.72
CA MET A 1 -11.52 -4.82 8.68
C MET A 1 -10.90 -3.82 9.63
N ARG A 2 -9.95 -4.23 10.48
CA ARG A 2 -9.20 -3.31 11.38
C ARG A 2 -7.99 -2.73 10.65
N TYR A 3 -7.52 -1.57 11.09
CA TYR A 3 -6.31 -0.93 10.54
C TYR A 3 -5.10 -1.87 10.54
N ILE A 4 -4.89 -2.61 11.64
CA ILE A 4 -3.75 -3.54 11.78
C ILE A 4 -3.77 -4.63 10.70
N GLU A 5 -4.93 -5.26 10.46
CA GLU A 5 -5.09 -6.29 9.42
C GLU A 5 -4.82 -5.70 8.02
N PHE A 6 -5.27 -4.46 7.80
CA PHE A 6 -5.06 -3.74 6.56
C PHE A 6 -3.58 -3.43 6.33
N ARG A 7 -2.91 -2.88 7.35
CA ARG A 7 -1.48 -2.60 7.32
C ARG A 7 -0.67 -3.85 7.04
N ASP A 8 -0.92 -4.94 7.78
CA ASP A 8 -0.16 -6.17 7.66
C ASP A 8 -0.34 -6.81 6.28
N SER A 9 -1.58 -6.85 5.77
CA SER A 9 -1.90 -7.37 4.44
C SER A 9 -1.22 -6.57 3.33
N ILE A 10 -1.30 -5.24 3.39
CA ILE A 10 -0.66 -4.34 2.42
C ILE A 10 0.86 -4.50 2.49
N GLN A 11 1.43 -4.52 3.69
CA GLN A 11 2.87 -4.67 3.89
C GLN A 11 3.39 -6.00 3.34
N ALA A 12 2.70 -7.11 3.65
CA ALA A 12 3.06 -8.44 3.17
C ALA A 12 3.01 -8.51 1.62
N GLU A 13 1.99 -7.94 1.00
CA GLU A 13 1.84 -7.95 -0.46
C GLU A 13 2.88 -7.06 -1.16
N LEU A 14 3.16 -5.88 -0.60
CA LEU A 14 4.18 -4.98 -1.11
C LEU A 14 5.60 -5.52 -0.91
N ARG A 15 5.87 -6.29 0.16
CA ARG A 15 7.14 -7.00 0.36
C ARG A 15 7.37 -8.08 -0.70
N ARG A 16 6.30 -8.75 -1.15
CA ARG A 16 6.37 -9.75 -2.23
C ARG A 16 6.55 -9.12 -3.61
N SER A 17 6.08 -7.88 -3.78
CA SER A 17 6.13 -7.15 -5.04
C SER A 17 7.11 -5.97 -4.98
N SER A 18 8.40 -6.24 -5.19
CA SER A 18 9.47 -5.24 -5.13
C SER A 18 9.29 -4.06 -6.10
N SER A 19 8.58 -4.27 -7.20
CA SER A 19 8.23 -3.22 -8.18
C SER A 19 7.16 -2.25 -7.69
N GLY A 20 6.50 -2.55 -6.56
CA GLY A 20 5.33 -1.85 -6.06
C GLY A 20 4.04 -2.24 -6.80
N LEU A 21 2.91 -1.89 -6.19
CA LEU A 21 1.56 -2.19 -6.70
C LEU A 21 0.69 -0.95 -6.67
N THR A 22 -0.24 -0.82 -7.60
CA THR A 22 -1.24 0.25 -7.51
C THR A 22 -2.31 -0.08 -6.47
N TRP A 23 -3.04 0.94 -5.99
CA TRP A 23 -4.19 0.71 -5.09
C TRP A 23 -5.19 -0.30 -5.66
N ASN A 24 -5.49 -0.23 -6.96
CA ASN A 24 -6.41 -1.16 -7.60
C ASN A 24 -5.90 -2.60 -7.51
N GLN A 25 -4.62 -2.83 -7.80
CA GLN A 25 -4.01 -4.16 -7.69
C GLN A 25 -4.02 -4.67 -6.25
N LEU A 26 -3.70 -3.82 -5.27
CA LEU A 26 -3.77 -4.18 -3.85
C LEU A 26 -5.21 -4.53 -3.45
N ARG A 27 -6.19 -3.73 -3.88
CA ARG A 27 -7.62 -3.96 -3.64
C ARG A 27 -8.09 -5.28 -4.24
N GLU A 28 -7.70 -5.59 -5.47
CA GLU A 28 -8.09 -6.82 -6.15
C GLU A 28 -7.41 -8.05 -5.56
N ARG A 29 -6.13 -7.96 -5.19
CA ARG A 29 -5.40 -9.09 -4.58
C ARG A 29 -5.81 -9.39 -3.15
N LEU A 30 -6.08 -8.36 -2.37
CA LEU A 30 -6.48 -8.47 -0.96
C LEU A 30 -8.00 -8.49 -0.76
N ASP A 31 -8.77 -8.51 -1.86
CA ASP A 31 -10.24 -8.46 -1.89
C ASP A 31 -10.81 -7.36 -0.95
N LEU A 32 -10.24 -6.16 -1.03
CA LEU A 32 -10.60 -5.09 -0.12
C LEU A 32 -11.98 -4.51 -0.49
N PRO A 33 -12.89 -4.34 0.49
CA PRO A 33 -14.24 -3.81 0.23
C PRO A 33 -14.25 -2.30 -0.04
N TYR A 34 -13.08 -1.65 -0.06
CA TYR A 34 -12.94 -0.20 -0.19
C TYR A 34 -12.67 0.20 -1.63
N THR A 35 -13.46 1.13 -2.16
CA THR A 35 -13.25 1.69 -3.51
C THR A 35 -12.01 2.57 -3.58
N ARG A 36 -11.66 3.26 -2.48
CA ARG A 36 -10.52 4.20 -2.39
C ARG A 36 -9.77 3.99 -1.07
N PRO A 37 -8.46 4.26 -1.03
CA PRO A 37 -7.71 4.17 0.22
C PRO A 37 -8.11 5.32 1.15
N CYS A 38 -8.32 5.02 2.43
CA CYS A 38 -8.55 6.05 3.44
C CYS A 38 -7.28 6.91 3.60
N PRO A 39 -7.39 8.25 3.53
CA PRO A 39 -6.23 9.14 3.59
C PRO A 39 -5.53 9.08 4.96
N GLU A 40 -6.28 8.86 6.05
CA GLU A 40 -5.72 8.68 7.39
C GLU A 40 -4.85 7.42 7.45
N TRP A 41 -5.41 6.27 7.08
CA TRP A 41 -4.65 5.02 7.05
C TRP A 41 -3.46 5.08 6.10
N THR A 42 -3.59 5.76 4.97
CA THR A 42 -2.47 5.94 4.04
C THR A 42 -1.32 6.68 4.71
N LYS A 43 -1.60 7.78 5.44
CA LYS A 43 -0.57 8.51 6.20
C LYS A 43 0.05 7.63 7.29
N ASP A 44 -0.76 6.87 8.02
CA ASP A 44 -0.25 5.95 9.04
C ASP A 44 0.67 4.90 8.40
N LEU A 45 0.31 4.34 7.24
CA LEU A 45 1.19 3.42 6.50
C LEU A 45 2.49 4.08 6.05
N GLU A 46 2.44 5.33 5.60
CA GLU A 46 3.62 6.11 5.20
C GLU A 46 4.58 6.28 6.40
N GLN A 47 4.06 6.45 7.62
CA GLN A 47 4.85 6.61 8.84
C GLN A 47 5.30 5.27 9.46
N GLU A 48 4.40 4.29 9.56
CA GLU A 48 4.65 3.05 10.30
C GLU A 48 5.42 2.00 9.51
N ILE A 49 5.06 1.81 8.23
CA ILE A 49 5.68 0.78 7.38
C ILE A 49 6.55 1.37 6.28
N GLY A 50 6.78 2.68 6.31
CA GLY A 50 7.56 3.39 5.30
C GLY A 50 6.94 3.30 3.91
N LEU A 51 5.60 3.25 3.81
CA LEU A 51 4.93 3.24 2.52
C LEU A 51 5.31 4.50 1.72
N VAL A 52 5.61 4.35 0.44
CA VAL A 52 5.82 5.47 -0.48
C VAL A 52 4.96 5.32 -1.73
N ARG A 53 4.39 6.44 -2.17
CA ARG A 53 3.57 6.51 -3.38
C ARG A 53 4.37 7.21 -4.47
N VAL A 54 4.78 6.43 -5.47
CA VAL A 54 5.48 6.94 -6.67
C VAL A 54 4.51 7.02 -7.83
N LYS A 55 4.70 8.03 -8.69
CA LYS A 55 3.90 8.14 -9.92
C LYS A 55 4.23 6.96 -10.82
N GLY A 56 3.23 6.13 -11.11
CA GLY A 56 3.40 4.99 -12.02
C GLY A 56 3.48 5.43 -13.49
N GLN A 57 3.60 4.45 -14.39
CA GLN A 57 3.53 4.67 -15.85
C GLN A 57 2.17 5.22 -16.32
N GLY A 58 1.15 5.24 -15.47
CA GLY A 58 -0.19 5.73 -15.79
C GLY A 58 -0.69 6.82 -14.86
N ARG A 59 -2.02 6.95 -14.75
CA ARG A 59 -2.68 7.92 -13.86
C ARG A 59 -2.69 7.50 -12.39
N ALA A 60 -2.35 6.24 -12.10
CA ALA A 60 -2.35 5.69 -10.75
C ALA A 60 -0.97 5.82 -10.08
N TYR A 61 -1.00 6.08 -8.78
CA TYR A 61 0.19 5.97 -7.95
C TYR A 61 0.49 4.50 -7.66
N VAL A 62 1.76 4.14 -7.79
CA VAL A 62 2.32 2.86 -7.38
C VAL A 62 2.77 2.99 -5.93
N TRP A 63 2.27 2.10 -5.10
CA TRP A 63 2.57 1.96 -3.70
C TRP A 63 3.72 0.97 -3.57
N ARG A 64 4.77 1.33 -2.84
CA ARG A 64 5.91 0.46 -2.56
C ARG A 64 6.41 0.74 -1.15
N LEU A 65 7.14 -0.18 -0.56
CA LEU A 65 7.79 0.07 0.72
C LEU A 65 9.13 0.75 0.47
N SER A 66 9.41 1.80 1.24
CA SER A 66 10.74 2.36 1.40
C SER A 66 11.64 1.25 1.91
N SER A 67 12.61 0.84 1.11
CA SER A 67 13.58 -0.19 1.49
C SER A 67 14.69 0.44 2.33
N GLU A 68 14.34 1.09 3.44
CA GLU A 68 15.30 1.57 4.43
C GLU A 68 14.76 1.27 5.84
N PRO A 69 15.19 0.16 6.46
CA PRO A 69 15.30 0.12 7.91
C PRO A 69 16.54 0.96 8.27
N SER A 70 16.35 2.13 8.89
CA SER A 70 17.43 2.82 9.61
C SER A 70 17.68 2.13 10.95
#